data_AF-A0A5J4P656-F1
#
_entry.id   AF-A0A5J4P656-F1
#
_cell.length_a   1.000
_cell.length_b   1.000
_cell.length_c   1.000
_cell.angle_alpha   90.00
_cell.angle_beta   90.00
_cell.angle_gamma   90.00
#
_symmetry.space_group_name_H-M   'P 1'
#
loop_
_entity.id
_entity.type
_entity.pdbx_description
1 polymer ?
#
loop_
_entity_poly.entity_id
_entity_poly.type
_entity_poly.pdbx_seq_one_letter_code
_entity_poly.pdbx_strand_id
1 'polypeptide(L)'
;GFVHNTFLNKKIYRINSGVGRIRSIYFPSEILKLNASQRKSVLKALFAKDLCLLQGPPGTGKTTVIAELIWQHIRQNQTTRLLVTSETNLAVDNALEKLMNVKNANPELAKYITLIKPIRFGKASKFEEEGKKYSIERIEKWLEEEYMKEVEYENEQLGSADELEEDAIEDNPNINAIQQW
;
A
#
# COMPACT_ATOMS: atom_id res chain seq x y z
N GLY A 1 -26.71 13.78 -10.03
CA GLY A 1 -27.79 12.79 -9.79
C GLY A 1 -27.27 11.70 -8.87
N PHE A 2 -28.13 11.03 -8.10
CA PHE A 2 -27.74 9.88 -7.28
C PHE A 2 -28.08 8.60 -8.02
N VAL A 3 -27.23 7.57 -7.92
CA VAL A 3 -27.58 6.21 -8.39
C VAL A 3 -27.34 5.25 -7.22
N HIS A 4 -28.33 4.42 -6.92
CA HIS A 4 -28.23 3.39 -5.89
C HIS A 4 -27.57 2.14 -6.50
N ASN A 5 -26.45 1.67 -5.94
CA ASN A 5 -25.78 0.45 -6.40
C ASN A 5 -26.06 -0.68 -5.40
N THR A 6 -26.83 -1.67 -5.86
CA THR A 6 -27.35 -2.80 -5.11
C THR A 6 -26.26 -3.78 -4.64
N PHE A 7 -25.05 -3.75 -5.21
CA PHE A 7 -23.95 -4.63 -4.81
C PHE A 7 -23.24 -4.17 -3.53
N LEU A 8 -23.36 -2.90 -3.13
CA LEU A 8 -22.59 -2.34 -2.00
C LEU A 8 -23.42 -1.51 -1.02
N ASN A 9 -24.74 -1.43 -1.20
CA ASN A 9 -25.69 -0.79 -0.27
C ASN A 9 -25.28 0.64 0.18
N LYS A 10 -24.66 1.45 -0.70
CA LYS A 10 -24.09 2.77 -0.33
C LYS A 10 -24.30 3.85 -1.42
N LYS A 11 -24.40 5.12 -0.96
CA LYS A 11 -24.72 6.33 -1.76
C LYS A 11 -23.56 6.68 -2.72
N ILE A 12 -23.81 6.65 -4.03
CA ILE A 12 -22.85 7.09 -5.05
C ILE A 12 -23.19 8.54 -5.46
N TYR A 13 -22.18 9.41 -5.42
CA TYR A 13 -22.32 10.77 -5.94
C TYR A 13 -21.94 10.76 -7.42
N ARG A 14 -22.95 10.93 -8.30
CA ARG A 14 -22.75 11.11 -9.74
C ARG A 14 -22.81 12.62 -10.04
N ILE A 15 -21.65 13.22 -10.25
CA ILE A 15 -21.54 14.64 -10.61
C ILE A 15 -21.10 14.72 -12.07
N ASN A 16 -21.90 15.40 -12.90
CA ASN A 16 -21.54 15.68 -14.29
C ASN A 16 -20.44 16.75 -14.28
N SER A 17 -19.18 16.31 -14.34
CA SER A 17 -18.14 17.14 -14.94
C SER A 17 -18.45 17.21 -16.43
N GLY A 18 -18.65 18.41 -16.98
CA GLY A 18 -18.98 18.67 -18.40
C GLY A 18 -17.93 18.19 -19.42
N VAL A 19 -17.05 17.28 -19.02
CA VAL A 19 -16.02 16.61 -19.82
C VAL A 19 -16.13 15.11 -19.54
N GLY A 20 -16.99 14.43 -20.31
CA GLY A 20 -16.88 13.03 -20.76
C GLY A 20 -16.67 11.84 -19.81
N ARG A 21 -16.40 12.00 -18.50
CA ARG A 21 -16.17 10.85 -17.62
C ARG A 21 -16.93 11.00 -16.31
N ILE A 22 -17.93 10.13 -16.12
CA ILE A 22 -18.62 9.98 -14.84
C ILE A 22 -17.61 9.38 -13.86
N ARG A 23 -17.10 10.19 -12.93
CA ARG A 23 -16.36 9.67 -11.77
C ARG A 23 -17.38 9.22 -10.73
N SER A 24 -17.48 7.91 -10.51
CA SER A 24 -18.18 7.38 -9.35
C SER A 24 -17.34 7.71 -8.12
N ILE A 25 -17.72 8.74 -7.35
CA ILE A 25 -17.12 8.95 -6.04
C ILE A 25 -17.80 8.01 -5.08
N TYR A 26 -17.04 7.01 -4.67
CA TYR A 26 -17.43 6.14 -3.58
C TYR A 26 -17.24 6.93 -2.28
N PHE A 27 -18.34 7.24 -1.60
CA PHE A 27 -18.30 7.51 -0.16
C PHE A 27 -18.83 6.28 0.57
N PRO A 28 -18.13 5.13 0.56
CA PRO A 28 -18.62 4.05 1.36
C PRO A 28 -18.12 4.35 2.77
N SER A 29 -19.04 4.85 3.61
CA SER A 29 -18.85 5.03 5.05
C SER A 29 -17.52 5.72 5.41
N GLU A 30 -17.50 7.05 5.32
CA GLU A 30 -16.56 7.94 6.04
C GLU A 30 -15.29 7.22 6.51
N ILE A 31 -14.33 6.99 5.59
CA ILE A 31 -13.10 6.25 5.92
C ILE A 31 -12.45 6.88 7.14
N LEU A 32 -12.49 8.21 7.15
CA LEU A 32 -12.37 9.02 8.33
C LEU A 32 -13.70 9.74 8.55
N LYS A 33 -14.17 9.83 9.80
CA LYS A 33 -15.33 10.65 10.17
C LYS A 33 -15.04 12.12 9.87
N LEU A 34 -15.40 12.56 8.67
CA LEU A 34 -15.19 13.92 8.20
C LEU A 34 -16.39 14.80 8.50
N ASN A 35 -16.12 15.97 9.08
CA ASN A 35 -17.13 17.01 9.20
C ASN A 35 -17.48 17.61 7.81
N ALA A 36 -18.55 18.42 7.75
CA ALA A 36 -19.05 18.98 6.50
C ALA A 36 -18.00 19.84 5.75
N SER A 37 -17.19 20.60 6.49
CA SER A 37 -16.14 21.46 5.91
C SER A 37 -15.01 20.62 5.28
N GLN A 38 -14.52 19.62 6.02
CA GLN A 38 -13.50 18.68 5.53
C GLN A 38 -14.00 17.91 4.29
N ARG A 39 -15.25 17.45 4.31
CA ARG A 39 -15.87 16.77 3.16
C ARG A 39 -15.93 17.67 1.92
N LYS A 40 -16.27 18.94 2.11
CA LYS A 40 -16.26 19.94 1.03
C LYS A 40 -14.86 20.15 0.47
N SER A 41 -13.84 20.20 1.32
CA SER A 41 -12.43 20.31 0.92
C SER A 41 -11.98 19.09 0.11
N VAL A 42 -12.29 17.87 0.57
CA VAL A 42 -11.99 16.63 -0.18
C VAL A 42 -12.64 16.65 -1.56
N LEU A 43 -13.94 16.98 -1.63
CA LEU A 43 -14.65 17.09 -2.90
C LEU A 43 -14.01 18.11 -3.84
N LYS A 44 -13.67 19.30 -3.34
CA LYS A 44 -13.01 20.33 -4.15
C LYS A 44 -11.69 19.83 -4.72
N ALA A 45 -10.87 19.15 -3.93
CA ALA A 45 -9.59 18.62 -4.38
C ALA A 45 -9.75 17.47 -5.40
N LEU A 46 -10.71 16.56 -5.20
CA LEU A 46 -10.95 15.44 -6.14
C LEU A 46 -11.42 15.88 -7.53
N PHE A 47 -12.07 17.06 -7.63
CA PHE A 47 -12.57 17.62 -8.88
C PHE A 47 -11.70 18.75 -9.44
N ALA A 48 -10.64 19.15 -8.74
CA ALA A 48 -9.69 20.11 -9.28
C ALA A 48 -9.01 19.48 -10.50
N LYS A 49 -8.89 20.25 -11.59
CA LYS A 49 -8.22 19.81 -12.82
C LYS A 49 -6.69 19.90 -12.66
N ASP A 50 -6.22 21.05 -12.17
CA ASP A 50 -4.79 21.38 -12.20
C ASP A 50 -4.23 21.63 -10.78
N LEU A 51 -4.85 22.53 -10.01
CA LEU A 51 -4.39 22.89 -8.66
C LEU A 51 -5.56 23.12 -7.71
N CYS A 52 -5.41 22.65 -6.47
CA CYS A 52 -6.34 22.92 -5.38
C CYS A 52 -5.58 23.41 -4.14
N LEU A 53 -5.98 24.56 -3.61
CA LEU A 53 -5.47 25.09 -2.35
C LEU A 53 -6.50 24.83 -1.25
N LEU A 54 -6.12 24.02 -0.27
CA LEU A 54 -6.95 23.71 0.90
C LEU A 54 -6.35 24.39 2.13
N GLN A 55 -7.08 25.37 2.68
CA GLN A 55 -6.68 26.07 3.89
C GLN A 55 -7.45 25.52 5.11
N GLY A 56 -6.76 25.32 6.22
CA GLY A 56 -7.36 24.99 7.51
C GLY A 56 -6.59 25.66 8.65
N PRO A 57 -7.26 26.25 9.65
CA PRO A 57 -6.63 26.68 10.90
C PRO A 57 -5.86 25.55 11.60
N PRO A 58 -4.96 25.84 12.57
CA PRO A 58 -4.32 24.80 13.38
C PRO A 58 -5.37 23.90 14.06
N GLY A 59 -5.09 22.59 14.12
CA GLY A 59 -6.00 21.61 14.75
C GLY A 59 -7.21 21.16 13.92
N THR A 60 -7.48 21.71 12.74
CA THR A 60 -8.72 21.39 11.98
C THR A 60 -8.66 20.10 11.15
N GLY A 61 -7.74 19.18 11.46
CA GLY A 61 -7.66 17.87 10.81
C GLY A 61 -7.20 17.90 9.35
N LYS A 62 -6.25 18.77 8.99
CA LYS A 62 -5.65 18.81 7.64
C LYS A 62 -5.09 17.45 7.23
N THR A 63 -4.40 16.78 8.15
CA THR A 63 -3.88 15.41 7.96
C THR A 63 -4.98 14.39 7.66
N THR A 64 -6.15 14.54 8.30
CA THR A 64 -7.33 13.71 8.03
C THR A 64 -7.85 13.91 6.60
N VAL A 65 -7.87 15.16 6.12
CA VAL A 65 -8.25 15.48 4.73
C VAL A 65 -7.26 14.87 3.72
N ILE A 66 -5.96 14.95 4.01
CA ILE A 66 -4.91 14.33 3.17
C ILE A 66 -5.10 12.81 3.08
N ALA A 67 -5.28 12.15 4.23
CA ALA A 67 -5.49 10.70 4.28
C ALA A 67 -6.75 10.27 3.50
N GLU A 68 -7.86 11.00 3.64
CA GLU A 68 -9.07 10.72 2.84
C GLU A 68 -8.82 10.87 1.34
N LEU A 69 -8.11 11.93 0.91
CA LEU A 69 -7.80 12.13 -0.50
C LEU A 69 -7.02 10.98 -1.10
N ILE A 70 -6.00 10.49 -0.39
CA ILE A 70 -5.20 9.34 -0.81
C ILE A 70 -6.08 8.11 -0.99
N TRP A 71 -6.92 7.81 0.01
CA TRP A 71 -7.86 6.69 -0.06
C TRP A 71 -8.81 6.78 -1.25
N GLN A 72 -9.36 7.97 -1.51
CA GLN A 72 -10.28 8.19 -2.62
C GLN A 72 -9.61 7.94 -3.97
N HIS A 73 -8.36 8.37 -4.15
CA HIS A 73 -7.60 8.13 -5.38
C HIS A 73 -7.26 6.64 -5.58
N ILE A 74 -6.71 5.97 -4.55
CA ILE A 74 -6.30 4.56 -4.66
C ILE A 74 -7.50 3.64 -4.92
N ARG A 75 -8.66 3.93 -4.34
CA ARG A 75 -9.87 3.15 -4.56
C ARG A 75 -10.50 3.34 -5.92
N GLN A 76 -10.35 4.53 -6.50
CA GLN A 76 -10.81 4.79 -7.87
C GLN A 76 -9.89 4.09 -8.88
N ASN A 77 -8.58 4.07 -8.62
CA ASN A 77 -7.62 3.35 -9.43
C ASN A 77 -6.42 2.89 -8.59
N GLN A 78 -6.29 1.57 -8.42
CA GLN A 78 -5.24 0.95 -7.60
C GLN A 78 -3.84 1.10 -8.19
N THR A 79 -3.71 1.44 -9.48
CA THR A 79 -2.40 1.71 -10.11
C THR A 79 -1.93 3.15 -9.90
N THR A 80 -2.72 3.98 -9.23
CA THR A 80 -2.38 5.39 -8.98
C THR A 80 -1.17 5.49 -8.07
N ARG A 81 -0.17 6.29 -8.49
CA ARG A 81 0.97 6.66 -7.67
C ARG A 81 0.77 8.07 -7.15
N LEU A 82 0.92 8.27 -5.85
CA LEU A 82 0.71 9.55 -5.17
C LEU A 82 2.00 9.95 -4.48
N LEU A 83 2.41 11.21 -4.65
CA LEU A 83 3.53 11.79 -3.91
C LEU A 83 2.97 12.67 -2.79
N VAL A 84 3.40 12.38 -1.56
CA VAL A 84 3.12 13.21 -0.38
C VAL A 84 4.43 13.85 0.04
N THR A 85 4.44 15.17 0.18
CA THR A 85 5.62 15.95 0.57
C THR A 85 5.26 17.00 1.59
N SER A 86 6.23 17.41 2.40
CA SER A 86 6.12 18.47 3.40
C SER A 86 7.49 19.08 3.67
N GLU A 87 7.51 20.24 4.32
CA GLU A 87 8.73 20.92 4.75
C GLU A 87 9.51 20.11 5.80
N THR A 88 8.81 19.39 6.67
CA THR A 88 9.42 18.60 7.76
C THR A 88 9.13 17.11 7.62
N ASN A 89 10.09 16.26 8.00
CA ASN A 89 9.91 14.81 8.03
C ASN A 89 8.76 14.39 8.94
N LEU A 90 8.68 15.00 10.13
CA LEU A 90 7.63 14.73 11.11
C LEU A 90 6.21 14.93 10.54
N ALA A 91 6.00 15.95 9.70
CA ALA A 91 4.70 16.17 9.08
C ALA A 91 4.31 15.06 8.09
N VAL A 92 5.28 14.50 7.36
CA VAL A 92 5.06 13.36 6.46
C VAL A 92 4.75 12.11 7.27
N ASP A 93 5.52 11.86 8.33
CA ASP A 93 5.36 10.66 9.17
C ASP A 93 4.00 10.69 9.89
N ASN A 94 3.56 11.85 10.38
CA ASN A 94 2.21 12.05 10.93
C ASN A 94 1.09 11.80 9.91
N ALA A 95 1.30 12.19 8.65
CA ALA A 95 0.34 11.91 7.57
C ALA A 95 0.27 10.42 7.25
N LEU A 96 1.43 9.76 7.24
CA LEU A 96 1.55 8.33 7.00
C LEU A 96 0.93 7.51 8.14
N GLU A 97 1.17 7.89 9.39
CA GLU A 97 0.51 7.30 10.56
C GLU A 97 -1.02 7.41 10.41
N LYS A 98 -1.54 8.61 10.11
CA LYS A 98 -2.98 8.81 9.98
C LYS A 98 -3.60 7.98 8.85
N LEU A 99 -2.86 7.80 7.76
CA LEU A 99 -3.27 7.00 6.61
C LEU A 99 -3.34 5.51 6.94
N MET A 100 -2.36 5.01 7.69
CA MET A 100 -2.21 3.57 7.98
C MET A 100 -2.97 3.13 9.23
N ASN A 101 -3.23 4.04 10.17
CA ASN A 101 -3.95 3.77 11.42
C ASN A 101 -5.49 3.79 11.27
N VAL A 102 -5.99 3.61 10.04
CA VAL A 102 -7.44 3.61 9.74
C VAL A 102 -8.16 2.40 10.35
N LYS A 103 -7.44 1.31 10.67
CA LYS A 103 -8.00 0.15 11.39
C LYS A 103 -8.71 0.56 12.68
N ASN A 104 -8.10 1.47 13.43
CA ASN A 104 -8.64 1.96 14.70
C ASN A 104 -9.85 2.89 14.51
N ALA A 105 -9.91 3.59 13.37
CA ALA A 105 -11.01 4.49 13.06
C ALA A 105 -12.24 3.76 12.47
N ASN A 106 -11.99 2.76 11.62
CA ASN A 106 -13.02 1.97 10.97
C ASN A 106 -12.51 0.54 10.67
N PRO A 107 -12.83 -0.44 11.53
CA PRO A 107 -12.35 -1.82 11.39
C PRO A 107 -12.72 -2.48 10.04
N GLU A 108 -13.85 -2.11 9.43
CA GLU A 108 -14.26 -2.66 8.12
C GLU A 108 -13.25 -2.35 7.01
N LEU A 109 -12.42 -1.32 7.20
CA LEU A 109 -11.43 -0.87 6.22
C LEU A 109 -10.06 -1.50 6.42
N ALA A 110 -9.85 -2.26 7.50
CA ALA A 110 -8.60 -2.95 7.74
C ALA A 110 -8.19 -3.85 6.57
N LYS A 111 -9.17 -4.46 5.89
CA LYS A 111 -8.96 -5.30 4.69
C LYS A 111 -8.47 -4.55 3.45
N TYR A 112 -8.69 -3.24 3.38
CA TYR A 112 -8.28 -2.44 2.23
C TYR A 112 -6.93 -1.75 2.43
N ILE A 113 -6.38 -1.76 3.65
CA ILE A 113 -5.09 -1.07 3.95
C ILE A 113 -3.95 -1.67 3.12
N THR A 114 -4.04 -2.95 2.79
CA THR A 114 -3.11 -3.66 1.90
C THR A 114 -3.08 -3.11 0.48
N LEU A 115 -4.09 -2.33 0.07
CA LEU A 115 -4.09 -1.64 -1.23
C LEU A 115 -3.12 -0.45 -1.25
N ILE A 116 -2.73 0.06 -0.09
CA ILE A 116 -1.78 1.15 0.03
C ILE A 116 -0.42 0.55 0.33
N LYS A 117 0.55 0.82 -0.54
CA LYS A 117 1.95 0.40 -0.38
C LYS A 117 2.83 1.63 -0.24
N PRO A 118 3.00 2.19 0.98
CA PRO A 118 3.80 3.39 1.18
C PRO A 118 5.29 3.10 0.99
N ILE A 119 6.02 4.06 0.44
CA ILE A 119 7.48 4.07 0.39
C ILE A 119 7.94 5.43 0.91
N ARG A 120 8.80 5.43 1.92
CA ARG A 120 9.31 6.63 2.58
C ARG A 120 10.73 6.92 2.10
N PHE A 121 10.86 7.98 1.31
CA PHE A 121 12.14 8.43 0.78
C PHE A 121 12.96 9.25 1.78
N GLY A 122 14.26 8.97 1.88
CA GLY A 122 15.24 9.66 2.72
C GLY A 122 15.87 8.73 3.75
N LYS A 123 16.82 9.26 4.56
CA LYS A 123 17.57 8.46 5.53
C LYS A 123 16.68 8.04 6.70
N ALA A 124 16.58 6.74 6.97
CA ALA A 124 15.78 6.17 8.06
C ALA A 124 16.08 6.78 9.45
N SER A 125 17.33 7.23 9.68
CA SER A 125 17.74 7.88 10.94
C SER A 125 17.05 9.21 11.22
N LYS A 126 16.39 9.81 10.23
CA LYS A 126 15.67 11.09 10.35
C LYS A 126 14.15 10.93 10.41
N PHE A 127 13.64 9.71 10.52
CA PHE A 127 12.21 9.40 10.55
C PHE A 127 11.77 8.97 11.95
N GLU A 128 10.49 9.17 12.23
CA GLU A 128 9.82 8.53 13.37
C GLU A 128 9.61 7.03 13.11
N GLU A 129 9.27 6.27 14.16
CA GLU A 129 9.07 4.81 14.08
C GLU A 129 8.01 4.43 13.02
N GLU A 130 6.96 5.23 12.87
CA GLU A 130 5.94 5.09 11.85
C GLU A 130 6.51 5.22 10.44
N GLY A 131 7.44 6.15 10.23
CA GLY A 131 8.10 6.39 8.94
C GLY A 131 9.13 5.32 8.60
N LYS A 132 9.91 4.86 9.60
CA LYS A 132 10.94 3.82 9.44
C LYS A 132 10.39 2.50 8.91
N LYS A 133 9.15 2.14 9.27
CA LYS A 133 8.46 0.92 8.77
C LYS A 133 8.37 0.87 7.25
N TYR A 134 8.38 2.03 6.59
CA TYR A 134 8.21 2.16 5.15
C TYR A 134 9.48 2.70 4.47
N SER A 135 10.61 2.77 5.18
CA SER A 135 11.87 3.24 4.60
C SER A 135 12.40 2.22 3.58
N ILE A 136 13.18 2.71 2.62
CA ILE A 136 13.78 1.84 1.59
C ILE A 136 14.73 0.85 2.26
N GLU A 137 15.55 1.30 3.22
CA GLU A 137 16.50 0.45 3.94
C GLU A 137 15.79 -0.69 4.69
N ARG A 138 14.59 -0.43 5.24
CA ARG A 138 13.77 -1.45 5.91
C ARG A 138 13.24 -2.49 4.91
N ILE A 139 12.82 -2.04 3.73
CA ILE A 139 12.27 -2.89 2.67
C ILE A 139 13.38 -3.75 2.04
N GLU A 140 14.55 -3.16 1.77
CA GLU A 140 15.73 -3.88 1.25
C GLU A 140 16.15 -5.00 2.21
N LYS A 141 16.25 -4.68 3.51
CA LYS A 141 16.56 -5.69 4.53
C LYS A 141 15.54 -6.84 4.55
N TRP A 142 14.25 -6.55 4.35
CA TRP A 142 13.21 -7.58 4.27
C TRP A 142 13.41 -8.49 3.07
N LEU A 143 13.74 -7.93 1.90
CA LEU A 143 14.00 -8.71 0.69
C LEU A 143 15.23 -9.60 0.84
N GLU A 144 16.29 -9.10 1.48
CA GLU A 144 17.49 -9.89 1.78
C GLU A 144 17.18 -11.04 2.76
N GLU A 145 16.46 -10.78 3.85
CA GLU A 145 16.04 -11.81 4.82
C GLU A 145 15.14 -12.89 4.18
N GLU A 146 14.27 -12.51 3.24
CA GLU A 146 13.38 -13.43 2.53
C GLU A 146 14.18 -14.32 1.55
N TYR A 147 15.11 -13.73 0.78
CA TYR A 147 15.99 -14.46 -0.11
C TYR A 147 16.86 -15.48 0.62
N MET A 148 17.45 -15.11 1.77
CA MET A 148 18.28 -16.03 2.55
C MET A 148 17.50 -17.24 3.08
N LYS A 149 16.21 -17.07 3.42
CA LYS A 149 15.35 -18.17 3.86
C LYS A 149 14.99 -19.14 2.74
N GLU A 150 14.75 -18.63 1.53
CA GLU A 150 14.51 -19.49 0.36
C GLU A 150 15.74 -20.36 0.06
N VAL A 151 16.94 -19.77 0.13
CA VAL A 151 18.20 -20.50 -0.07
C VAL A 151 18.44 -21.55 1.03
N GLU A 152 18.17 -21.23 2.30
CA GLU A 152 18.26 -22.22 3.39
C GLU A 152 17.28 -23.38 3.18
N TYR A 153 16.04 -23.10 2.81
CA TYR A 153 15.04 -24.13 2.53
C TYR A 153 15.41 -25.03 1.34
N GLU A 154 15.91 -24.46 0.24
CA GLU A 154 16.39 -25.24 -0.90
C GLU A 154 17.57 -26.15 -0.53
N ASN A 155 18.52 -25.64 0.26
CA ASN A 155 19.66 -26.43 0.72
C ASN A 155 19.26 -27.56 1.67
N GLU A 156 18.28 -27.36 2.54
CA GLU A 156 17.73 -28.42 3.40
C GLU A 156 16.99 -29.50 2.59
N GLN A 157 16.28 -29.13 1.52
CA GLN A 157 15.64 -30.10 0.64
C GLN A 157 16.64 -30.90 -0.20
N LEU A 158 17.71 -30.27 -0.72
CA LEU A 158 18.79 -30.96 -1.43
C LEU A 158 19.61 -31.86 -0.49
N GLY A 159 19.92 -31.40 0.74
CA GLY A 159 20.65 -32.21 1.73
C GLY A 159 19.89 -33.45 2.19
N SER A 160 18.56 -33.47 2.06
CA SER A 160 17.73 -34.66 2.34
C SER A 160 17.66 -35.68 1.19
N ALA A 161 18.03 -35.28 -0.02
CA ALA A 161 18.09 -36.18 -1.18
C ALA A 161 19.41 -36.94 -1.27
N ASP A 162 20.51 -36.35 -0.79
CA ASP A 162 21.84 -36.97 -0.80
C ASP A 162 22.01 -38.06 0.29
N GLU A 163 21.17 -38.11 1.32
CA GLU A 163 21.22 -39.14 2.38
C GLU A 163 20.54 -40.48 1.99
N LEU A 164 19.97 -40.61 0.78
CA LEU A 164 19.34 -41.86 0.31
C LEU A 164 20.12 -42.60 -0.80
N GLU A 165 21.30 -42.13 -1.19
CA GLU A 165 22.11 -42.78 -2.25
C GLU A 165 23.38 -43.53 -1.77
N GLU A 166 23.62 -43.66 -0.46
CA GLU A 166 24.81 -44.38 0.05
C GLU A 166 24.69 -45.91 0.14
N ASP A 167 23.50 -46.50 -0.05
CA ASP A 167 23.28 -47.95 0.06
C ASP A 167 22.89 -48.64 -1.26
N ALA A 168 23.65 -48.43 -2.36
CA ALA A 168 23.63 -49.35 -3.51
C ALA A 168 24.78 -49.08 -4.52
N ILE A 169 26.03 -49.36 -4.15
CA ILE A 169 27.08 -49.63 -5.15
C ILE A 169 27.44 -51.11 -5.08
N GLU A 170 26.54 -51.96 -5.61
CA GLU A 170 26.96 -53.28 -6.09
C GLU A 170 27.57 -53.09 -7.49
N ASP A 171 28.82 -53.53 -7.64
CA ASP A 171 29.60 -53.55 -8.88
C ASP A 171 28.77 -54.03 -10.08
N ASN A 172 28.29 -53.11 -10.91
CA ASN A 172 27.69 -53.43 -12.20
C ASN A 172 28.66 -53.05 -13.33
N PRO A 173 29.31 -54.02 -13.99
CA PRO A 173 30.35 -53.76 -14.99
C PRO A 173 29.83 -53.22 -16.35
N ASN A 174 28.60 -52.70 -16.43
CA ASN A 174 27.99 -52.23 -17.68
C ASN A 174 27.72 -50.72 -17.78
N ILE A 175 28.23 -49.88 -16.88
CA ILE A 175 28.05 -48.42 -17.01
C ILE A 175 29.15 -47.83 -17.91
N ASN A 176 28.99 -48.02 -19.23
CA ASN A 176 29.69 -47.25 -20.25
C ASN A 176 28.97 -45.92 -20.47
N ALA A 177 29.32 -44.89 -19.70
CA ALA A 177 28.89 -43.52 -20.01
C ALA A 177 29.89 -42.48 -19.45
N ILE A 178 31.11 -42.49 -19.97
CA ILE A 178 31.94 -41.29 -20.02
C ILE A 178 32.05 -40.90 -21.49
N GLN A 179 31.40 -39.81 -21.86
CA GLN A 179 31.76 -39.06 -23.07
C GLN A 179 31.61 -37.57 -22.78
N GLN A 180 32.74 -36.95 -22.43
CA GLN A 180 32.89 -35.51 -22.31
C GLN A 180 32.86 -34.86 -23.70
N TRP A 181 32.14 -33.73 -23.79
CA TRP A 181 32.52 -32.60 -24.65
C TRP A 181 32.93 -31.46 -23.73
#